data_AF-A0A0T9UTD8-F1
#
_entry.id   AF-A0A0T9UTD8-F1
#
_cell.length_a   1.000
_cell.length_b   1.000
_cell.length_c   1.000
_cell.angle_alpha   90.00
_cell.angle_beta   90.00
_cell.angle_gamma   90.00
#
_symmetry.space_group_name_H-M   'P 1'
#
loop_
_entity.id
_entity.type
_entity.pdbx_description
1 polymer ?
#
loop_
_entity_poly.entity_id
_entity_poly.type
_entity_poly.pdbx_seq_one_letter_code
_entity_poly.pdbx_strand_id
1 'polypeptide(L)'
;MDSQLKTNSIKHLEIILKISERCNINCDYCYVFNKGNSDANDNPARISDNNINHLIGFFQRACLEYDVPEGNESTRYYRAC
;
A
#
# COMPACT_ATOMS: atom_id res chain seq x y z
N MET A 1 -13.27 32.28 13.64
CA MET A 1 -14.29 31.55 12.83
C MET A 1 -13.68 30.18 12.62
N ASP A 2 -13.67 29.41 13.70
CA ASP A 2 -12.79 28.25 13.86
C ASP A 2 -13.65 27.01 13.65
N SER A 3 -13.68 26.55 12.41
CA SER A 3 -14.34 25.31 12.03
C SER A 3 -13.58 24.15 12.67
N GLN A 4 -14.19 23.55 13.69
CA GLN A 4 -13.70 22.34 14.35
C GLN A 4 -13.54 21.21 13.31
N LEU A 5 -12.31 20.94 12.89
CA LEU A 5 -11.94 19.75 12.13
C LEU A 5 -12.08 18.54 13.06
N LYS A 6 -13.16 17.78 12.85
CA LYS A 6 -13.46 16.56 13.60
C LYS A 6 -12.50 15.47 13.12
N THR A 7 -11.37 15.30 13.79
CA THR A 7 -10.39 14.24 13.51
C THR A 7 -10.98 12.89 13.91
N ASN A 8 -11.24 12.03 12.93
CA ASN A 8 -11.63 10.64 13.22
C ASN A 8 -10.37 9.88 13.68
N SER A 9 -10.41 9.21 14.83
CA SER A 9 -9.28 8.42 15.32
C SER A 9 -9.31 7.01 14.73
N ILE A 10 -8.18 6.53 14.20
CA ILE A 10 -8.03 5.16 13.70
C ILE A 10 -6.95 4.44 14.52
N LYS A 11 -7.28 3.25 15.02
CA LYS A 11 -6.35 2.50 15.89
C LYS A 11 -5.22 1.82 15.13
N HIS A 12 -5.45 1.49 13.87
CA HIS A 12 -4.51 0.73 13.05
C HIS A 12 -4.75 1.00 11.56
N LEU A 13 -3.66 1.17 10.81
CA LEU A 13 -3.65 1.34 9.36
C LEU A 13 -2.67 0.31 8.77
N GLU A 14 -3.19 -0.62 7.97
CA GLU A 14 -2.40 -1.65 7.28
C GLU A 14 -2.55 -1.51 5.76
N ILE A 15 -1.44 -1.65 5.04
CA ILE A 15 -1.43 -1.68 3.57
C ILE A 15 -0.62 -2.86 3.08
N ILE A 16 -1.25 -3.68 2.22
CA ILE A 16 -0.58 -4.71 1.43
C ILE A 16 -0.41 -4.18 0.01
N LEU A 17 0.80 -3.75 -0.34
CA LEU A 17 1.12 -3.19 -1.65
C LEU A 17 1.76 -4.23 -2.58
N LYS A 18 1.07 -4.58 -3.66
CA LYS A 18 1.65 -5.41 -4.73
C LYS A 18 2.54 -4.53 -5.63
N ILE A 19 3.84 -4.80 -5.64
CA ILE A 19 4.81 -4.05 -6.46
C ILE A 19 5.00 -4.62 -7.87
N SER A 20 4.67 -5.90 -8.06
CA SER A 20 4.75 -6.60 -9.34
C SER A 20 3.83 -7.82 -9.32
N GLU A 21 3.32 -8.16 -10.50
CA GLU A 21 2.54 -9.38 -10.72
C GLU A 21 3.34 -10.45 -11.48
N ARG A 22 4.50 -10.07 -12.01
CA ARG A 22 5.40 -10.96 -12.74
C ARG A 22 6.26 -11.72 -11.75
N CYS A 23 6.33 -13.03 -11.92
CA CYS A 23 7.13 -13.93 -11.11
C CYS A 23 7.91 -14.87 -12.04
N ASN A 24 9.11 -15.28 -11.65
CA ASN A 24 9.93 -16.24 -12.40
C ASN A 24 9.75 -17.69 -11.92
N ILE A 25 8.89 -17.92 -10.92
CA ILE A 25 8.61 -19.25 -10.36
C ILE A 25 7.24 -19.71 -10.85
N ASN A 26 7.20 -20.89 -11.46
CA ASN A 26 5.96 -21.55 -11.86
C ASN A 26 5.46 -22.48 -10.74
N CYS A 27 4.89 -21.92 -9.68
CA CYS A 27 4.30 -22.72 -8.60
C CYS A 27 3.02 -23.41 -9.09
N ASP A 28 2.83 -24.69 -8.72
CA ASP A 28 1.64 -25.49 -9.03
C ASP A 28 0.33 -24.88 -8.51
N TYR A 29 0.39 -24.14 -7.41
CA TYR A 29 -0.75 -23.42 -6.84
C TYR A 29 -0.95 -21.99 -7.39
N CYS A 30 -0.13 -21.53 -8.34
CA CYS A 30 -0.16 -20.14 -8.83
C CYS A 30 -1.34 -19.86 -9.76
N TYR A 31 -2.11 -18.81 -9.44
CA TYR A 31 -3.25 -18.37 -10.26
C TYR A 31 -2.85 -17.84 -11.65
N VAL A 32 -1.70 -17.17 -11.74
CA VAL A 32 -1.22 -16.52 -12.98
C VAL A 32 -0.76 -17.57 -14.00
N PHE A 33 0.01 -18.57 -13.58
CA PHE A 33 0.55 -19.56 -14.50
C PHE A 33 -0.40 -20.74 -14.77
N ASN A 34 -1.06 -21.26 -13.73
CA ASN A 34 -1.74 -22.55 -13.81
C ASN A 34 -3.27 -22.47 -13.69
N LYS A 35 -3.84 -21.28 -13.42
CA LYS A 35 -5.30 -21.08 -13.35
C LYS A 35 -5.86 -20.07 -14.36
N GLY A 36 -5.10 -19.75 -15.40
CA GLY A 36 -5.61 -19.03 -16.57
C GLY A 36 -5.88 -17.54 -16.37
N ASN A 37 -5.27 -16.89 -15.36
CA ASN A 37 -5.30 -15.43 -15.28
C ASN A 37 -4.19 -14.83 -16.16
N SER A 38 -4.57 -14.17 -17.25
CA SER A 38 -3.65 -13.50 -18.18
C SER A 38 -3.52 -11.99 -17.95
N ASP A 39 -4.19 -11.42 -16.94
CA ASP A 39 -4.22 -9.98 -16.68
C ASP A 39 -2.80 -9.42 -16.44
N ALA A 40 -1.93 -10.23 -15.84
CA ALA A 40 -0.54 -9.89 -15.56
C ALA A 40 0.31 -9.66 -16.83
N ASN A 41 -0.13 -10.15 -18.00
CA ASN A 41 0.62 -10.02 -19.26
C ASN A 41 0.59 -8.58 -19.79
N ASP A 42 -0.55 -7.92 -19.68
CA ASP A 42 -0.76 -6.56 -20.18
C ASP A 42 -0.37 -5.50 -19.16
N ASN A 43 -0.20 -5.91 -17.89
CA ASN A 43 0.20 -5.02 -16.82
C ASN A 43 1.70 -4.65 -16.90
N PRO A 44 2.07 -3.42 -16.45
CA PRO A 44 3.46 -3.02 -16.30
C PRO A 44 4.25 -4.00 -15.43
N ALA A 45 5.52 -4.20 -15.75
CA ALA A 45 6.35 -5.16 -15.03
C ALA A 45 6.49 -4.84 -13.53
N ARG A 46 6.47 -3.55 -13.18
CA ARG A 46 6.55 -3.05 -11.81
C ARG A 46 5.68 -1.81 -11.69
N ILE A 47 5.21 -1.54 -10.46
CA ILE A 47 4.59 -0.27 -10.11
C ILE A 47 5.51 0.91 -10.49
N SER A 48 4.93 2.02 -10.96
CA SER A 48 5.69 3.22 -11.31
C SER A 48 6.08 4.03 -10.08
N ASP A 49 7.18 4.77 -10.15
CA ASP A 49 7.60 5.71 -9.10
C ASP A 49 6.52 6.76 -8.81
N ASN A 50 5.76 7.16 -9.84
CA ASN A 50 4.66 8.10 -9.66
C ASN A 50 3.56 7.55 -8.76
N ASN A 51 3.22 6.26 -8.90
CA ASN A 51 2.25 5.61 -8.01
C ASN A 51 2.79 5.49 -6.58
N ILE A 52 4.09 5.28 -6.41
CA ILE A 52 4.73 5.32 -5.08
C ILE A 52 4.61 6.72 -4.46
N ASN A 53 4.89 7.77 -5.22
CA ASN A 53 4.75 9.16 -4.75
C ASN A 53 3.30 9.48 -4.38
N HIS A 54 2.32 9.01 -5.17
CA HIS A 54 0.91 9.16 -4.83
C HIS A 54 0.54 8.44 -3.53
N LEU A 55 1.07 7.23 -3.32
CA LEU A 55 0.86 6.48 -2.09
C LEU A 55 1.47 7.19 -0.87
N ILE A 56 2.69 7.73 -1.00
CA ILE A 56 3.33 8.54 0.05
C ILE A 56 2.44 9.75 0.39
N GLY A 57 1.98 10.48 -0.62
CA GLY A 57 1.10 11.63 -0.41
C GLY A 57 -0.23 11.24 0.23
N PHE A 58 -0.77 10.06 -0.09
CA PHE A 58 -1.95 9.51 0.58
C PHE A 58 -1.70 9.26 2.07
N PHE A 59 -0.58 8.62 2.44
CA PHE A 59 -0.23 8.39 3.84
C PHE A 59 -0.03 9.68 4.62
N GLN A 60 0.69 10.65 4.05
CA GLN A 60 0.92 11.95 4.69
C GLN A 60 -0.41 12.65 5.01
N ARG A 61 -1.37 12.63 4.07
CA ARG A 61 -2.71 13.18 4.32
C ARG A 61 -3.47 12.38 5.37
N ALA A 62 -3.42 11.05 5.32
CA ALA A 62 -4.08 10.20 6.31
C ALA A 62 -3.55 10.46 7.73
N CYS A 63 -2.25 10.68 7.91
CA CYS A 63 -1.66 11.03 9.21
C CYS A 63 -2.06 12.43 9.71
N LEU A 64 -2.37 13.37 8.81
CA LEU A 64 -2.83 14.72 9.18
C LEU A 64 -4.33 14.75 9.50
N GLU A 65 -5.13 13.96 8.77
CA GLU A 65 -6.59 13.91 8.91
C GLU A 65 -7.05 13.02 10.05
N TYR A 66 -6.29 11.95 10.33
CA TYR A 66 -6.62 10.96 11.33
C TYR A 66 -5.56 10.94 12.43
N ASP A 67 -6.02 10.79 13.67
CA ASP A 67 -5.15 10.54 14.82
C ASP A 67 -4.66 9.09 14.77
N VAL A 68 -3.63 8.84 13.97
CA VAL A 68 -3.00 7.52 13.81
C VAL A 68 -1.91 7.38 14.89
N PRO A 69 -2.05 6.46 15.86
CA PRO A 69 -1.05 6.29 16.90
C PRO A 69 0.27 5.78 16.30
N GLU A 70 1.39 6.37 16.71
CA GLU A 70 2.73 5.90 16.35
C GLU A 70 2.93 4.47 16.88
N GLY A 71 3.16 3.52 15.97
CA GLY A 71 3.34 2.11 16.30
C GLY A 71 4.69 1.84 16.98
N ASN A 72 4.67 1.09 18.08
CA ASN A 72 5.86 0.64 18.82
C ASN A 72 6.46 -0.64 18.22
N GLU A 73 7.72 -0.53 17.78
CA GLU A 73 8.78 -1.57 17.72
C GLU A 73 8.54 -2.93 17.01
N SER A 74 7.65 -3.06 16.03
CA SER A 74 7.70 -4.24 15.12
C SER A 74 7.52 -3.96 13.62
N THR A 75 7.53 -2.70 13.22
CA THR A 75 7.53 -2.32 11.81
C THR A 75 8.95 -2.42 11.25
N ARG A 76 9.35 -3.58 10.74
CA ARG A 76 10.55 -3.72 9.89
C ARG A 76 10.35 -2.88 8.62
N TYR A 77 10.87 -1.64 8.66
CA TYR A 77 10.95 -0.64 7.57
C TYR A 77 9.56 -0.24 7.01
N TYR A 78 9.06 1.00 7.15
CA TYR A 78 9.66 2.28 6.80
C TYR A 78 9.15 3.38 7.73
N ARG A 79 10.03 4.32 8.06
CA ARG A 79 9.68 5.55 8.75
C ARG A 79 8.97 6.50 7.78
N ALA A 80 7.68 6.72 8.03
CA ALA A 80 6.92 7.86 7.55
C ALA A 80 6.05 8.40 8.71
N CYS A 81 6.72 8.63 9.85
CA CYS A 81 6.47 9.67 10.86
C CYS A 81 7.85 10.03 11.46
#